data_AF-A0A6N2NEP6-F1
#
_entry.id   AF-A0A6N2NEP6-F1
#
_cell.length_a   1.000
_cell.length_b   1.000
_cell.length_c   1.000
_cell.angle_alpha   90.00
_cell.angle_beta   90.00
_cell.angle_gamma   90.00
#
_symmetry.space_group_name_H-M   'P 1'
#
loop_
_entity.id
_entity.type
_entity.pdbx_description
1 polymer ?
#
loop_
_entity_poly.entity_id
_entity_poly.type
_entity_poly.pdbx_seq_one_letter_code
_entity_poly.pdbx_strand_id
1 'polypeptide(L)'
;MDDYGLSVGNDVDLRETGGFEKWKKSGIKGLEREVLGKGVEKPKRITLSRWDNAWLSDAQVQYACLDAFLSWKIGESLLAA
;
A
#
# COMPACT_ATOMS: atom_id res chain seq x y z
N MET A 1 18.99 -1.67 -7.64
CA MET A 1 18.41 -0.78 -6.63
C MET A 1 19.56 -0.46 -5.71
N ASP A 2 20.02 0.78 -5.75
CA ASP A 2 21.06 1.23 -4.83
C ASP A 2 20.39 1.43 -3.47
N ASP A 3 20.81 0.64 -2.48
CA ASP A 3 20.47 0.91 -1.09
C ASP A 3 21.20 2.20 -0.71
N TYR A 4 20.46 3.30 -0.60
CA TYR A 4 20.98 4.61 -0.22
C TYR A 4 21.51 4.67 1.23
N GLY A 5 21.73 3.52 1.88
CA GLY A 5 22.13 3.41 3.29
C GLY A 5 21.09 3.99 4.25
N LEU A 6 19.85 4.21 3.80
CA LEU A 6 18.77 4.77 4.60
C LEU A 6 18.20 3.69 5.51
N SER A 7 18.29 3.92 6.83
CA SER A 7 17.66 3.08 7.85
C SER A 7 16.46 3.80 8.44
N VAL A 8 15.34 3.08 8.55
CA VAL A 8 14.13 3.54 9.22
C VAL A 8 14.02 2.77 10.53
N GLY A 9 14.23 3.44 11.66
CA GLY A 9 14.34 2.75 12.96
C GLY A 9 13.02 2.28 13.58
N ASN A 10 11.89 2.57 12.93
CA ASN A 10 10.55 2.24 13.46
C ASN A 10 9.56 1.93 12.32
N ASP A 11 10.03 1.20 11.30
CA ASP A 11 9.15 0.70 10.25
C ASP A 11 8.30 -0.47 10.77
N VAL A 12 7.11 -0.61 10.19
CA VAL A 12 6.17 -1.68 10.53
C VAL A 12 5.63 -2.28 9.23
N ASP A 13 5.81 -3.58 9.05
CA ASP A 13 5.15 -4.31 7.98
C ASP A 13 3.74 -4.72 8.43
N LEU A 14 2.73 -4.06 7.86
CA LEU A 14 1.31 -4.33 8.15
C LEU A 14 0.89 -5.78 7.89
N ARG A 15 1.60 -6.51 7.02
CA ARG A 15 1.35 -7.93 6.76
C ARG A 15 1.73 -8.80 7.95
N GLU A 16 2.79 -8.41 8.66
CA GLU A 16 3.29 -9.13 9.83
C GLU A 16 2.50 -8.77 11.08
N THR A 17 2.06 -7.51 11.20
CA THR A 17 1.23 -7.03 12.33
C THR A 17 -0.05 -7.85 12.51
N GLY A 18 -0.68 -8.29 11.42
CA GLY A 18 -1.89 -9.11 11.49
C GLY A 18 -1.66 -10.56 11.94
N GLY A 19 -0.43 -11.07 11.91
CA GLY A 19 -0.11 -12.44 12.33
C GLY A 19 -0.68 -13.55 11.45
N PHE A 20 -1.32 -13.24 10.31
CA PHE A 20 -1.92 -14.23 9.43
C PHE A 20 -0.96 -14.66 8.31
N GLU A 21 -0.63 -15.95 8.24
CA GLU A 21 0.26 -16.50 7.20
C GLU A 21 -0.21 -16.17 5.76
N LYS A 22 -1.53 -16.12 5.55
CA LYS A 22 -2.14 -15.72 4.27
C LYS A 22 -1.80 -14.28 3.83
N TRP A 23 -1.46 -13.39 4.76
CA TRP A 23 -1.20 -11.98 4.46
C TRP A 23 0.22 -11.73 3.95
N LYS A 24 1.17 -12.64 4.19
CA LYS A 24 2.55 -12.52 3.67
C LYS A 24 2.62 -12.36 2.15
N LYS A 25 1.65 -12.94 1.43
CA LYS A 25 1.53 -12.84 -0.04
C LYS A 25 0.48 -11.83 -0.50
N SER A 26 -0.16 -11.12 0.43
CA SER A 26 -1.19 -10.15 0.10
C SER A 26 -0.57 -8.79 -0.20
N GLY A 27 -1.00 -8.18 -1.31
CA GLY A 27 -0.77 -6.76 -1.56
C GLY A 27 -1.78 -5.90 -0.78
N ILE A 28 -1.61 -4.57 -0.83
CA ILE A 28 -2.52 -3.59 -0.20
C ILE A 28 -4.00 -3.88 -0.48
N LYS A 29 -4.36 -4.25 -1.71
CA LYS A 29 -5.75 -4.56 -2.08
C LYS A 29 -6.33 -5.78 -1.32
N GLY A 30 -5.48 -6.77 -1.01
CA GLY A 30 -5.88 -7.93 -0.22
C GLY A 30 -6.07 -7.53 1.24
N LEU A 31 -5.11 -6.80 1.81
CA LEU A 31 -5.17 -6.31 3.19
C LEU A 31 -6.37 -5.38 3.42
N GLU A 32 -6.64 -4.48 2.48
CA GLU A 32 -7.79 -3.57 2.53
C GLU A 32 -9.11 -4.34 2.69
N ARG A 33 -9.29 -5.40 1.90
CA ARG A 33 -10.49 -6.23 1.95
C ARG A 33 -10.61 -6.95 3.27
N GLU A 34 -9.51 -7.52 3.76
CA GLU A 34 -9.49 -8.33 4.97
C GLU A 34 -9.64 -7.49 6.25
N VAL A 35 -9.04 -6.28 6.27
CA VAL A 35 -8.99 -5.41 7.47
C VAL A 35 -10.14 -4.41 7.48
N LEU A 36 -10.39 -3.73 6.36
CA LEU A 36 -11.39 -2.65 6.29
C LEU A 36 -12.76 -3.14 5.79
N GLY A 37 -12.87 -4.40 5.34
CA GLY A 37 -14.08 -4.92 4.70
C GLY A 37 -14.44 -4.22 3.39
N LYS A 38 -13.52 -3.43 2.82
CA LYS A 38 -13.72 -2.60 1.63
C LYS A 38 -12.69 -2.97 0.57
N GLY A 39 -13.08 -2.84 -0.69
CA GLY A 39 -12.17 -3.02 -1.81
C GLY A 39 -12.28 -1.84 -2.74
N VAL A 40 -11.30 -0.94 -2.71
CA VAL A 40 -11.21 0.15 -3.67
C VAL A 40 -10.74 -0.41 -5.00
N GLU A 41 -11.59 -0.26 -6.01
CA GLU A 41 -11.24 -0.64 -7.36
C GLU A 41 -10.24 0.38 -7.93
N LYS A 42 -9.04 -0.13 -8.21
CA LYS A 42 -7.97 0.64 -8.82
C LYS A 42 -7.93 0.34 -10.32
N PRO A 43 -8.05 1.34 -11.20
CA PRO A 43 -8.09 1.11 -12.63
C PRO A 43 -6.78 0.47 -13.11
N LYS A 44 -6.86 -0.72 -13.73
CA LYS A 44 -5.67 -1.41 -14.28
C LYS A 44 -4.88 -0.55 -15.25
N ARG A 45 -5.54 0.34 -15.99
CA ARG A 45 -4.91 1.29 -16.92
C ARG A 45 -3.90 2.21 -16.22
N ILE A 46 -4.14 2.55 -14.95
CA ILE A 46 -3.23 3.40 -14.17
C ILE A 46 -2.14 2.53 -13.54
N THR A 47 -2.51 1.38 -12.97
CA THR A 47 -1.53 0.42 -12.39
C THR A 47 -0.45 0.02 -13.39
N LEU A 48 -0.81 -0.19 -14.66
CA LEU A 48 0.08 -0.61 -15.75
C LEU A 48 0.53 0.56 -16.66
N SER A 49 0.33 1.81 -16.23
CA SER A 49 0.75 3.00 -16.98
C SER A 49 2.27 3.23 -16.88
N ARG A 50 2.77 4.25 -17.58
CA ARG A 50 4.18 4.64 -17.58
C ARG A 50 4.54 5.38 -16.30
N TRP A 51 4.79 4.62 -15.23
CA TRP A 51 5.29 5.11 -13.94
C TRP A 51 6.76 5.53 -13.97
N ASP A 52 7.47 5.14 -15.03
CA ASP A 52 8.86 5.49 -15.34
C ASP A 52 9.00 6.86 -16.05
N ASN A 53 7.89 7.54 -16.35
CA ASN A 53 7.92 8.88 -16.93
C ASN A 53 8.48 9.90 -15.92
N ALA A 54 9.23 10.87 -16.42
CA ALA A 54 9.77 11.97 -15.61
C ALA A 54 8.67 12.81 -14.90
N TRP A 55 7.46 12.85 -15.48
CA TRP A 55 6.29 13.48 -14.87
C TRP A 55 5.12 12.51 -14.83
N LEU A 56 4.50 12.41 -13.65
CA LEU A 56 3.29 11.64 -13.45
C LEU A 56 2.06 12.45 -13.88
N SER A 57 1.06 11.76 -14.39
CA SER A 57 -0.28 12.34 -14.60
C SER A 57 -1.01 12.51 -13.26
N ASP A 58 -1.99 13.42 -13.22
CA ASP A 58 -2.86 13.61 -12.04
C ASP A 58 -3.51 12.31 -11.57
N ALA A 59 -3.87 11.44 -12.53
CA ALA A 59 -4.46 10.14 -12.24
C ALA A 59 -3.47 9.18 -11.53
N GLN A 60 -2.18 9.22 -11.90
CA GLN A 60 -1.13 8.46 -11.20
C GLN A 60 -0.86 9.04 -9.81
N VAL A 61 -0.81 10.37 -9.67
CA VAL A 61 -0.64 11.03 -8.37
C VAL A 61 -1.79 10.65 -7.43
N GLN A 62 -3.04 10.77 -7.89
CA GLN A 62 -4.22 10.39 -7.12
C GLN A 62 -4.18 8.90 -6.72
N TYR A 63 -3.74 8.02 -7.62
CA TYR A 63 -3.58 6.60 -7.35
C TYR A 63 -2.56 6.36 -6.22
N ALA A 64 -1.39 6.99 -6.28
CA ALA A 64 -0.36 6.85 -5.24
C ALA A 64 -0.84 7.40 -3.89
N CYS A 65 -1.52 8.55 -3.87
CA CYS A 65 -2.13 9.10 -2.65
C CYS A 65 -3.17 8.15 -2.05
N LEU A 66 -3.97 7.50 -2.89
CA LEU A 66 -4.94 6.50 -2.44
C LEU A 66 -4.26 5.27 -1.84
N ASP A 67 -3.14 4.78 -2.42
CA ASP A 67 -2.33 3.70 -1.83
C ASP A 67 -1.80 4.07 -0.43
N ALA A 68 -1.29 5.30 -0.27
CA ALA A 68 -0.81 5.80 1.01
C ALA A 68 -1.94 5.93 2.05
N PHE A 69 -3.08 6.49 1.64
CA PHE A 69 -4.26 6.64 2.51
C PHE A 69 -4.78 5.28 3.00
N LEU A 70 -4.90 4.30 2.10
CA LEU A 70 -5.38 2.97 2.46
C LEU A 70 -4.40 2.26 3.41
N SER A 71 -3.09 2.41 3.17
CA SER A 71 -2.06 1.89 4.08
C SER A 71 -2.19 2.47 5.48
N TRP A 72 -2.42 3.79 5.59
CA TRP A 72 -2.69 4.44 6.88
C TRP A 72 -3.95 3.90 7.57
N LYS A 73 -5.08 3.79 6.85
CA LYS A 73 -6.33 3.26 7.44
C LYS A 73 -6.20 1.81 7.91
N ILE A 74 -5.46 0.98 7.16
CA ILE A 74 -5.17 -0.41 7.56
C ILE A 74 -4.32 -0.40 8.83
N GLY A 75 -3.23 0.36 8.85
CA GLY A 75 -2.36 0.48 10.02
C GLY A 75 -3.11 1.01 11.25
N GLU A 76 -3.91 2.05 11.11
CA GLU A 76 -4.78 2.57 12.16
C GLU A 76 -5.71 1.48 12.72
N SER A 77 -6.33 0.67 11.85
CA SER A 77 -7.25 -0.39 12.28
C SER A 77 -6.54 -1.55 12.97
N LEU A 78 -5.30 -1.87 12.58
CA LEU A 78 -4.51 -2.96 13.15
C LEU A 78 -3.77 -2.57 14.44
N LEU A 79 -3.31 -1.32 14.53
CA LEU A 79 -2.43 -0.84 15.61
C LEU A 79 -3.17 -0.03 16.68
N ALA A 80 -4.41 0.40 16.43
CA ALA A 80 -5.25 1.01 17.46
C ALA A 80 -5.96 -0.03 18.37
N ALA A 81 -5.69 -1.33 18.17
CA ALA A 81 -6.21 -2.44 18.96
C ALA A 81 -5.28 -2.83 20.12
#